data_AF-A0A5B8US84-F1
#
_entry.id   AF-A0A5B8US84-F1
#
_cell.length_a   1.000
_cell.length_b   1.000
_cell.length_c   1.000
_cell.angle_alpha   90.00
_cell.angle_beta   90.00
_cell.angle_gamma   90.00
#
_symmetry.space_group_name_H-M   'P 1'
#
loop_
_entity.id
_entity.type
_entity.pdbx_description
1 polymer ?
#
loop_
_entity_poly.entity_id
_entity_poly.type
_entity_poly.pdbx_seq_one_letter_code
_entity_poly.pdbx_strand_id
1 'polypeptide(L)'
;MNATKKYFLLAVLLGIGLFSQARSRAKNDTGYYTIGKQAMAINFKHLINYKRTETSFSDFKGKPVILDFWATWCQPCVAMLPKMVRIQKQFGNSLQIILVNQETEERAEAFFSRMQKISPIDLPCELKNTDLFKSFGVQSVPNYVWINKEGVICAVTDHEALTTENISSFIKNDKINIETKPNVAEQPYDYNLPLLSGNNGNVNILQYHSIITGYYSGQVTRYSTPMSKSRYKGRRVMACNCPVDLLYRIAYSSPERPYGFPSSRTIYQIKDTTVYKINPDWKDTTGLFCYELIVPESKATLIYEIMRQDLERYFGFYGTVISKPTKCYVLINRNAKRSEGGPQFEMSNYWIKMKNSPVSRVMDALEHYNQMDIFINETHLDHPIDLDIEGDLRDIEVLKKGFAKYGLELVEEQRPQDYLLLTDNPSTNGR
;
A
#
# COMPACT_ATOMS: atom_id res chain seq x y z
N MET A 1 10.09 -57.97 -13.01
CA MET A 1 11.29 -57.10 -12.84
C MET A 1 12.12 -57.65 -11.68
N ASN A 2 13.32 -58.19 -11.93
CA ASN A 2 14.10 -58.94 -10.94
C ASN A 2 14.45 -58.12 -9.69
N ALA A 3 14.37 -58.76 -8.51
CA ALA A 3 14.57 -58.14 -7.19
C ALA A 3 15.86 -57.32 -7.06
N THR A 4 16.93 -57.75 -7.74
CA THR A 4 18.24 -57.06 -7.79
C THR A 4 18.15 -55.65 -8.40
N LYS A 5 17.30 -55.44 -9.42
CA LYS A 5 17.07 -54.11 -10.00
C LYS A 5 16.30 -53.19 -9.05
N LYS A 6 15.45 -53.76 -8.18
CA LYS A 6 14.64 -53.01 -7.21
C LYS A 6 15.49 -52.44 -6.06
N TYR A 7 16.43 -53.24 -5.54
CA TYR A 7 17.38 -52.77 -4.51
C TYR A 7 18.39 -51.76 -5.03
N PHE A 8 18.87 -51.94 -6.27
CA PHE A 8 19.76 -50.96 -6.91
C PHE A 8 19.05 -49.61 -7.11
N LEU A 9 17.79 -49.60 -7.55
CA LEU A 9 17.00 -48.37 -7.66
C LEU A 9 16.80 -47.69 -6.30
N LEU A 10 16.56 -48.46 -5.23
CA LEU A 10 16.33 -47.91 -3.90
C LEU A 10 17.60 -47.24 -3.34
N ALA A 11 18.77 -47.86 -3.53
CA ALA A 11 20.05 -47.31 -3.12
C ALA A 11 20.42 -46.05 -3.90
N VAL A 12 20.14 -46.01 -5.20
CA VAL A 12 20.33 -44.81 -6.04
C VAL A 12 19.40 -43.68 -5.62
N LEU A 13 18.12 -43.98 -5.31
CA LEU A 13 17.17 -42.97 -4.83
C LEU A 13 17.53 -42.42 -3.45
N LEU A 14 18.00 -43.26 -2.52
CA LEU A 14 18.52 -42.84 -1.22
C LEU A 14 19.80 -41.99 -1.38
N GLY A 15 20.70 -42.38 -2.28
CA GLY A 15 21.91 -41.63 -2.60
C GLY A 15 21.59 -40.26 -3.21
N ILE A 16 20.65 -40.19 -4.15
CA ILE A 16 20.18 -38.93 -4.76
C ILE A 16 19.45 -38.06 -3.72
N GLY A 17 18.68 -38.65 -2.82
CA GLY A 17 18.02 -37.93 -1.73
C GLY A 17 19.02 -37.28 -0.77
N LEU A 18 20.08 -38.01 -0.38
CA LEU A 18 21.16 -37.50 0.45
C LEU A 18 22.01 -36.44 -0.27
N PHE A 19 22.30 -36.63 -1.57
CA PHE A 19 23.03 -35.66 -2.39
C PHE A 19 22.21 -34.38 -2.66
N SER A 20 20.91 -34.51 -2.85
CA SER A 20 19.96 -33.41 -3.05
C SER A 20 19.86 -32.54 -1.78
N GLN A 21 19.72 -33.18 -0.62
CA GLN A 21 19.72 -32.47 0.66
C GLN A 21 21.08 -31.80 0.94
N ALA A 22 22.20 -32.46 0.63
CA ALA A 22 23.53 -31.85 0.78
C ALA A 22 23.74 -30.66 -0.18
N ARG A 23 23.28 -30.75 -1.44
CA ARG A 23 23.34 -29.63 -2.41
C ARG A 23 22.41 -28.48 -2.03
N SER A 24 21.21 -28.77 -1.52
CA SER A 24 20.28 -27.74 -1.03
C SER A 24 20.85 -27.01 0.18
N ARG A 25 21.52 -27.73 1.09
CA ARG A 25 22.20 -27.13 2.26
C ARG A 25 23.41 -26.29 1.87
N ALA A 26 24.17 -26.70 0.83
CA ALA A 26 25.31 -25.95 0.31
C ALA A 26 24.92 -24.71 -0.52
N LYS A 27 23.74 -24.71 -1.16
CA LYS A 27 23.24 -23.55 -1.94
C LYS A 27 22.74 -22.39 -1.08
N ASN A 28 22.45 -22.63 0.20
CA ASN A 28 21.96 -21.63 1.15
C ASN A 28 23.04 -21.15 2.14
N ASP A 29 24.31 -21.52 1.96
CA ASP A 29 25.37 -21.03 2.82
C ASP A 29 25.82 -19.64 2.36
N THR A 30 25.06 -18.62 2.78
CA THR A 30 25.33 -17.20 2.51
C THR A 30 26.64 -16.70 3.12
N GLY A 31 27.40 -17.55 3.83
CA GLY A 31 28.57 -17.17 4.61
C GLY A 31 28.22 -16.41 5.91
N TYR A 32 26.95 -16.06 6.13
CA TYR A 32 26.51 -15.36 7.33
C TYR A 32 26.25 -16.32 8.50
N TYR A 33 26.52 -15.87 9.72
CA TYR A 33 26.11 -16.47 10.98
C TYR A 33 24.61 -16.20 11.23
N THR A 34 23.76 -17.13 10.79
CA THR A 34 22.30 -17.06 10.97
C THR A 34 21.82 -17.98 12.09
N ILE A 35 20.55 -17.85 12.48
CA ILE A 35 19.92 -18.70 13.51
C ILE A 35 20.09 -20.18 13.14
N GLY A 36 20.51 -21.00 14.11
CA GLY A 36 20.81 -22.42 13.97
C GLY A 36 22.24 -22.73 13.55
N LYS A 37 23.05 -21.75 13.12
CA LYS A 37 24.48 -21.96 12.81
C LYS A 37 25.36 -21.95 14.06
N GLN A 38 26.54 -22.55 13.90
CA GLN A 38 27.55 -22.70 14.94
C GLN A 38 28.48 -21.47 14.96
N ALA A 39 28.72 -20.90 16.14
CA ALA A 39 29.49 -19.68 16.36
C ALA A 39 30.92 -19.93 16.87
N MET A 40 31.33 -21.19 17.04
CA MET A 40 32.63 -21.57 17.63
C MET A 40 33.87 -21.02 16.91
N ALA A 41 33.74 -20.66 15.63
CA ALA A 41 34.84 -20.13 14.82
C ALA A 41 35.02 -18.60 14.97
N ILE A 42 34.17 -17.92 15.74
CA ILE A 42 34.30 -16.48 15.99
C ILE A 42 35.55 -16.21 16.84
N ASN A 43 36.34 -15.24 16.41
CA ASN A 43 37.52 -14.76 17.12
C ASN A 43 37.37 -13.28 17.46
N PHE A 44 37.79 -12.92 18.66
CA PHE A 44 37.86 -11.56 19.17
C PHE A 44 39.34 -11.19 19.30
N LYS A 45 39.76 -10.13 18.62
CA LYS A 45 41.18 -9.77 18.46
C LYS A 45 41.56 -8.47 19.18
N HIS A 46 40.58 -7.67 19.58
CA HIS A 46 40.78 -6.34 20.13
C HIS A 46 39.85 -6.12 21.32
N LEU A 47 39.94 -7.01 22.31
CA LEU A 47 39.16 -6.94 23.53
C LEU A 47 39.76 -5.96 24.52
N ILE A 48 38.92 -5.03 24.97
CA ILE A 48 39.16 -4.20 26.15
C ILE A 48 38.24 -4.65 27.30
N ASN A 49 38.56 -4.22 28.52
CA ASN A 49 37.82 -4.57 29.75
C ASN A 49 37.67 -6.10 29.93
N TYR A 50 38.67 -6.84 29.46
CA TYR A 50 38.76 -8.29 29.61
C TYR A 50 40.18 -8.71 29.99
N LYS A 51 40.33 -9.93 30.54
CA LYS A 51 41.63 -10.43 31.03
C LYS A 51 42.66 -10.63 29.92
N ARG A 52 42.22 -10.81 28.68
CA ARG A 52 43.04 -11.01 27.49
C ARG A 52 42.59 -10.01 26.43
N THR A 53 43.52 -9.55 25.61
CA THR A 53 43.23 -8.70 24.44
C THR A 53 42.69 -9.50 23.26
N GLU A 54 42.88 -10.82 23.27
CA GLU A 54 42.40 -11.74 22.25
C GLU A 54 41.79 -13.00 22.88
N THR A 55 40.72 -13.53 22.28
CA THR A 55 40.08 -14.78 22.69
C THR A 55 39.25 -15.36 21.53
N SER A 56 38.85 -16.62 21.63
CA SER A 56 37.92 -17.24 20.69
C SER A 56 36.58 -17.50 21.36
N PHE A 57 35.50 -17.64 20.59
CA PHE A 57 34.21 -18.03 21.15
C PHE A 57 34.29 -19.38 21.88
N SER A 58 35.20 -20.27 21.43
CA SER A 58 35.42 -21.58 22.05
C SER A 58 35.81 -21.50 23.53
N ASP A 59 36.40 -20.37 23.98
CA ASP A 59 36.74 -20.13 25.38
C ASP A 59 35.49 -19.91 26.27
N PHE A 60 34.33 -19.63 25.66
CA PHE A 60 33.04 -19.46 26.35
C PHE A 60 32.16 -20.71 26.27
N LYS A 61 32.65 -21.82 25.69
CA LYS A 61 31.89 -23.07 25.58
C LYS A 61 31.37 -23.52 26.95
N GLY A 62 30.11 -23.95 26.99
CA GLY A 62 29.42 -24.30 28.23
C GLY A 62 28.73 -23.12 28.92
N LYS A 63 28.85 -21.91 28.38
CA LYS A 63 28.18 -20.71 28.88
C LYS A 63 27.42 -20.00 27.75
N PRO A 64 26.14 -19.66 27.94
CA PRO A 64 25.42 -18.80 27.00
C PRO A 64 26.10 -17.42 26.84
N VAL A 65 26.08 -16.88 25.63
CA VAL A 65 26.68 -15.59 25.28
C VAL A 65 25.66 -14.69 24.60
N ILE A 66 25.63 -13.41 24.97
CA ILE A 66 24.94 -12.34 24.23
C ILE A 66 25.99 -11.42 23.62
N LEU A 67 25.99 -11.30 22.30
CA LEU A 67 26.77 -10.28 21.59
C LEU A 67 25.88 -9.04 21.42
N ASP A 68 26.33 -7.90 21.94
CA ASP A 68 25.67 -6.60 21.80
C ASP A 68 26.42 -5.76 20.75
N PHE A 69 25.91 -5.74 19.53
CA PHE A 69 26.44 -4.91 18.45
C PHE A 69 25.96 -3.48 18.65
N TRP A 70 26.91 -2.57 18.85
CA TRP A 70 26.63 -1.19 19.22
C TRP A 70 27.59 -0.18 18.58
N ALA A 71 27.28 1.11 18.73
CA ALA A 71 28.16 2.21 18.30
C ALA A 71 28.03 3.42 19.23
N THR A 72 29.09 4.23 19.34
CA THR A 72 29.15 5.44 20.19
C THR A 72 28.15 6.52 19.79
N TRP A 73 27.74 6.55 18.51
CA TRP A 73 26.72 7.46 17.98
C TRP A 73 25.29 6.93 18.15
N CYS A 74 25.12 5.65 18.52
CA CYS A 74 23.81 5.03 18.68
C CYS A 74 23.24 5.36 20.07
N GLN A 75 22.35 6.36 20.15
CA GLN A 75 21.75 6.79 21.42
C GLN A 75 21.03 5.65 22.17
N PRO A 76 20.19 4.80 21.54
CA PRO A 76 19.57 3.68 22.24
C PRO A 76 20.61 2.69 22.79
N CYS A 77 21.68 2.41 22.03
CA CYS A 77 22.74 1.52 22.47
C CYS A 77 23.44 2.07 23.74
N VAL A 78 23.83 3.36 23.71
CA VAL A 78 24.49 4.03 24.83
C VAL A 78 23.62 4.01 26.09
N ALA A 79 22.31 4.26 25.94
CA ALA A 79 21.35 4.20 27.04
C ALA A 79 21.22 2.78 27.65
N MET A 80 21.48 1.74 26.86
CA MET A 80 21.37 0.34 27.26
C MET A 80 22.63 -0.23 27.94
N LEU A 81 23.81 0.37 27.74
CA LEU A 81 25.07 -0.13 28.33
C LEU A 81 25.00 -0.30 29.87
N PRO A 82 24.46 0.65 30.67
CA PRO A 82 24.31 0.44 32.12
C PRO A 82 23.39 -0.74 32.46
N LYS A 83 22.37 -1.01 31.64
CA LYS A 83 21.49 -2.18 31.81
C LYS A 83 22.24 -3.47 31.50
N MET A 84 23.09 -3.50 30.48
CA MET A 84 23.94 -4.66 30.20
C MET A 84 24.88 -4.99 31.36
N VAL A 85 25.48 -3.97 31.98
CA VAL A 85 26.31 -4.16 33.19
C VAL A 85 25.48 -4.78 34.33
N ARG A 86 24.25 -4.29 34.56
CA ARG A 86 23.35 -4.87 35.58
C ARG A 86 22.98 -6.32 35.27
N ILE A 87 22.68 -6.64 34.01
CA ILE A 87 22.38 -8.00 33.57
C ILE A 87 23.58 -8.92 33.82
N GLN A 88 24.78 -8.52 33.42
CA GLN A 88 25.99 -9.33 33.65
C GLN A 88 26.22 -9.57 35.15
N LYS A 89 25.98 -8.57 36.00
CA LYS A 89 26.07 -8.72 37.47
C LYS A 89 25.00 -9.67 38.01
N GLN A 90 23.77 -9.56 37.51
CA GLN A 90 22.64 -10.37 37.97
C GLN A 90 22.81 -11.85 37.63
N PHE A 91 23.27 -12.17 36.42
CA PHE A 91 23.41 -13.56 35.96
C PHE A 91 24.82 -14.13 36.17
N GLY A 92 25.79 -13.29 36.51
CA GLY A 92 27.14 -13.69 36.92
C GLY A 92 27.77 -14.68 35.94
N ASN A 93 28.15 -15.85 36.45
CA ASN A 93 28.82 -16.89 35.64
C ASN A 93 27.88 -17.68 34.72
N SER A 94 26.56 -17.53 34.85
CA SER A 94 25.58 -18.25 34.03
C SER A 94 25.38 -17.61 32.65
N LEU A 95 25.96 -16.43 32.40
CA LEU A 95 25.85 -15.68 31.15
C LEU A 95 27.14 -14.90 30.89
N GLN A 96 27.53 -14.77 29.63
CA GLN A 96 28.53 -13.80 29.20
C GLN A 96 27.92 -12.78 28.25
N ILE A 97 28.16 -11.50 28.51
CA ILE A 97 27.85 -10.41 27.59
C ILE A 97 29.16 -9.93 26.97
N ILE A 98 29.18 -9.77 25.65
CA ILE A 98 30.31 -9.20 24.92
C ILE A 98 29.77 -8.05 24.07
N LEU A 99 30.29 -6.86 24.29
CA LEU A 99 29.99 -5.71 23.45
C LEU A 99 30.82 -5.82 22.17
N VAL A 100 30.22 -5.54 21.01
CA VAL A 100 30.89 -5.60 19.70
C VAL A 100 30.75 -4.25 19.01
N ASN A 101 31.89 -3.65 18.69
CA ASN A 101 31.98 -2.33 18.07
C ASN A 101 32.91 -2.39 16.86
N GLN A 102 32.58 -1.64 15.80
CA GLN A 102 33.36 -1.58 14.55
C GLN A 102 34.11 -0.24 14.36
N GLU A 103 33.99 0.68 15.31
CA GLU A 103 34.63 1.98 15.29
C GLU A 103 36.12 1.86 15.69
N THR A 104 36.86 2.95 15.43
CA THR A 104 38.27 3.02 15.81
C THR A 104 38.44 2.99 17.32
N GLU A 105 39.60 2.52 17.76
CA GLU A 105 39.96 2.42 19.18
C GLU A 105 39.96 3.79 19.84
N GLU A 106 40.54 4.81 19.21
CA GLU A 106 40.51 6.19 19.71
C GLU A 106 39.08 6.68 20.00
N ARG A 107 38.13 6.36 19.12
CA ARG A 107 36.74 6.76 19.29
C ARG A 107 36.07 6.00 20.43
N ALA A 108 36.31 4.70 20.52
CA ALA A 108 35.77 3.86 21.59
C ALA A 108 36.37 4.24 22.95
N GLU A 109 37.68 4.41 23.05
CA GLU A 109 38.40 4.81 24.27
C GLU A 109 37.96 6.19 24.77
N ALA A 110 37.81 7.17 23.87
CA ALA A 110 37.29 8.48 24.22
C ALA A 110 35.86 8.38 24.80
N PHE A 111 35.03 7.50 24.24
CA PHE A 111 33.70 7.22 24.77
C PHE A 111 33.76 6.55 26.15
N PHE A 112 34.54 5.48 26.32
CA PHE A 112 34.67 4.78 27.60
C PHE A 112 35.24 5.69 28.69
N SER A 113 36.22 6.54 28.38
CA SER A 113 36.79 7.52 29.32
C SER A 113 35.76 8.52 29.85
N ARG A 114 34.78 8.91 29.00
CA ARG A 114 33.65 9.75 29.41
C ARG A 114 32.65 8.97 30.23
N MET A 115 32.28 7.78 29.77
CA MET A 115 31.31 6.92 30.45
C MET A 115 31.79 6.46 31.82
N GLN A 116 33.08 6.25 32.02
CA GLN A 116 33.63 5.81 33.30
C GLN A 116 33.39 6.80 34.44
N LYS A 117 33.20 8.10 34.13
CA LYS A 117 32.84 9.13 35.11
C LYS A 117 31.35 9.12 35.50
N ILE A 118 30.51 8.45 34.72
CA ILE A 118 29.05 8.48 34.83
C ILE A 118 28.52 7.11 35.26
N SER A 119 28.87 6.07 34.49
CA SER A 119 28.50 4.68 34.72
C SER A 119 29.59 3.79 34.13
N PRO A 120 30.51 3.25 34.96
CA PRO A 120 31.56 2.33 34.52
C PRO A 120 30.99 1.15 33.73
N ILE A 121 31.58 0.86 32.58
CA ILE A 121 31.19 -0.24 31.69
C ILE A 121 32.28 -1.30 31.73
N ASP A 122 32.20 -2.18 32.73
CA ASP A 122 33.18 -3.25 32.96
C ASP A 122 32.80 -4.55 32.23
N LEU A 123 32.37 -4.43 30.98
CA LEU A 123 32.04 -5.56 30.11
C LEU A 123 33.12 -5.74 29.05
N PRO A 124 33.46 -6.98 28.68
CA PRO A 124 34.33 -7.25 27.53
C PRO A 124 33.79 -6.54 26.30
N CYS A 125 34.62 -5.74 25.64
CA CYS A 125 34.25 -5.03 24.43
C CYS A 125 35.26 -5.29 23.33
N GLU A 126 34.81 -5.91 22.25
CA GLU A 126 35.58 -6.10 21.03
C GLU A 126 35.49 -4.83 20.18
N LEU A 127 36.63 -4.26 19.82
CA LEU A 127 36.74 -3.06 18.99
C LEU A 127 37.13 -3.41 17.55
N LYS A 128 36.91 -2.47 16.62
CA LYS A 128 37.37 -2.55 15.21
C LYS A 128 36.91 -3.80 14.44
N ASN A 129 35.89 -4.52 14.90
CA ASN A 129 35.53 -5.82 14.32
C ASN A 129 34.44 -5.72 13.24
N THR A 130 34.78 -5.01 12.16
CA THR A 130 33.92 -4.84 10.98
C THR A 130 33.57 -6.18 10.32
N ASP A 131 34.48 -7.16 10.37
CA ASP A 131 34.25 -8.47 9.80
C ASP A 131 33.17 -9.23 10.56
N LEU A 132 33.13 -9.14 11.89
CA LEU A 132 32.05 -9.76 12.67
C LEU A 132 30.69 -9.12 12.39
N PHE A 133 30.63 -7.79 12.24
CA PHE A 133 29.43 -7.09 11.77
C PHE A 133 28.94 -7.64 10.42
N LYS A 134 29.86 -7.78 9.46
CA LYS A 134 29.56 -8.35 8.14
C LYS A 134 29.12 -9.81 8.26
N SER A 135 29.83 -10.65 9.01
CA SER A 135 29.50 -12.06 9.15
C SER A 135 28.13 -12.30 9.80
N PHE A 136 27.62 -11.38 10.62
CA PHE A 136 26.25 -11.44 11.15
C PHE A 136 25.22 -10.67 10.30
N GLY A 137 25.63 -10.01 9.22
CA GLY A 137 24.73 -9.19 8.39
C GLY A 137 24.18 -7.96 9.12
N VAL A 138 24.91 -7.44 10.12
CA VAL A 138 24.46 -6.31 10.95
C VAL A 138 24.56 -5.01 10.16
N GLN A 139 23.41 -4.54 9.64
CA GLN A 139 23.31 -3.27 8.93
C GLN A 139 22.91 -2.09 9.84
N SER A 140 22.35 -2.38 11.02
CA SER A 140 21.95 -1.37 12.00
C SER A 140 22.14 -1.87 13.43
N VAL A 141 22.35 -0.93 14.34
CA VAL A 141 22.49 -1.15 15.79
C VAL A 141 21.38 -0.39 16.54
N PRO A 142 20.90 -0.88 17.69
CA PRO A 142 21.37 -2.04 18.43
C PRO A 142 20.92 -3.37 17.82
N ASN A 143 21.79 -4.37 17.91
CA ASN A 143 21.52 -5.73 17.46
C ASN A 143 22.12 -6.74 18.45
N TYR A 144 21.28 -7.65 18.97
CA TYR A 144 21.68 -8.61 20.00
C TYR A 144 21.62 -10.03 19.47
N VAL A 145 22.75 -10.73 19.49
CA VAL A 145 22.83 -12.14 19.07
C VAL A 145 22.92 -13.01 20.31
N TRP A 146 22.01 -13.97 20.41
CA TRP A 146 21.89 -14.89 21.54
C TRP A 146 22.45 -16.25 21.12
N ILE A 147 23.51 -16.69 21.80
CA ILE A 147 24.25 -17.90 21.47
C ILE A 147 24.23 -18.82 22.69
N ASN A 148 23.78 -20.07 22.52
CA ASN A 148 23.65 -21.00 23.64
C ASN A 148 25.00 -21.58 24.06
N LYS A 149 24.99 -22.42 25.11
CA LYS A 149 26.18 -23.05 25.68
C LYS A 149 26.91 -23.99 24.72
N GLU A 150 26.23 -24.52 23.69
CA GLU A 150 26.81 -25.31 22.60
C GLU A 150 27.34 -24.47 21.43
N GLY A 151 27.24 -23.13 21.52
CA GLY A 151 27.65 -22.17 20.49
C GLY A 151 26.67 -22.00 19.34
N VAL A 152 25.45 -22.52 19.46
CA VAL A 152 24.42 -22.38 18.44
C VAL A 152 23.75 -21.01 18.59
N ILE A 153 23.61 -20.30 17.47
CA ILE A 153 22.90 -19.02 17.43
C ILE A 153 21.40 -19.31 17.53
N CYS A 154 20.75 -18.84 18.60
CA CYS A 154 19.35 -19.12 18.89
C CYS A 154 18.42 -17.98 18.49
N ALA A 155 18.89 -16.74 18.55
CA ALA A 155 18.08 -15.57 18.23
C ALA A 155 18.93 -14.35 17.85
N VAL A 156 18.28 -13.44 17.12
CA VAL A 156 18.76 -12.08 16.84
C VAL A 156 17.62 -11.12 17.22
N THR A 157 17.87 -10.14 18.08
CA THR A 157 16.80 -9.28 18.66
C THR A 157 17.22 -7.81 18.76
N ASP A 158 16.31 -6.95 19.23
CA ASP A 158 16.63 -5.65 19.83
C ASP A 158 16.70 -5.72 21.36
N HIS A 159 16.76 -4.53 21.97
CA HIS A 159 16.84 -4.28 23.39
C HIS A 159 15.58 -4.66 24.17
N GLU A 160 14.42 -4.81 23.52
CA GLU A 160 13.17 -5.20 24.18
C GLU A 160 13.25 -6.65 24.68
N ALA A 161 13.98 -7.50 23.97
CA ALA A 161 14.20 -8.89 24.36
C ALA A 161 15.03 -9.07 25.64
N LEU A 162 15.78 -8.05 26.07
CA LEU A 162 16.67 -8.09 27.24
C LEU A 162 15.89 -7.95 28.57
N THR A 163 14.95 -8.86 28.81
CA THR A 163 14.22 -8.97 30.08
C THR A 163 14.82 -10.07 30.95
N THR A 164 14.62 -9.99 32.27
CA THR A 164 15.09 -11.03 33.20
C THR A 164 14.47 -12.39 32.88
N GLU A 165 13.22 -12.40 32.45
CA GLU A 165 12.45 -13.60 32.09
C GLU A 165 13.03 -14.27 30.85
N ASN A 166 13.27 -13.51 29.78
CA ASN A 166 13.87 -14.04 28.54
C ASN A 166 15.27 -14.57 28.78
N ILE A 167 16.10 -13.85 29.53
CA ILE A 167 17.46 -14.28 29.83
C ILE A 167 17.47 -15.55 30.70
N SER A 168 16.61 -15.62 31.72
CA SER A 168 16.48 -16.81 32.57
C SER A 168 15.98 -18.02 31.77
N SER A 169 15.01 -17.81 30.87
CA SER A 169 14.53 -18.85 29.96
C SER A 169 15.66 -19.31 29.05
N PHE A 170 16.36 -18.38 28.40
CA PHE A 170 17.45 -18.68 27.50
C PHE A 170 18.57 -19.49 28.17
N ILE A 171 19.00 -19.11 29.37
CA ILE A 171 20.02 -19.85 30.13
C ILE A 171 19.56 -21.28 30.45
N LYS A 172 18.26 -21.49 30.72
CA LYS A 172 17.71 -22.77 31.15
C LYS A 172 17.45 -23.74 30.00
N ASN A 173 16.93 -23.25 28.88
CA ASN A 173 16.37 -24.09 27.83
C ASN A 173 16.56 -23.54 26.40
N ASP A 174 17.42 -22.54 26.22
CA ASP A 174 17.73 -21.91 24.93
C ASP A 174 16.52 -21.25 24.23
N LYS A 175 15.43 -20.97 24.95
CA LYS A 175 14.23 -20.31 24.41
C LYS A 175 14.13 -18.84 24.79
N ILE A 176 13.72 -18.02 23.82
CA ILE A 176 13.40 -16.60 23.98
C ILE A 176 11.96 -16.39 23.50
N ASN A 177 11.16 -15.69 24.29
CA ASN A 177 9.73 -15.48 24.01
C ASN A 177 9.48 -14.15 23.29
N ILE A 178 10.14 -13.94 22.15
CA ILE A 178 9.91 -12.79 21.28
C ILE A 178 10.20 -13.20 19.83
N GLU A 179 9.58 -12.52 18.87
CA GLU A 179 9.94 -12.69 17.46
C GLU A 179 11.38 -12.23 17.23
N THR A 180 12.17 -13.09 16.59
CA THR A 180 13.53 -12.74 16.18
C THR A 180 13.46 -11.74 15.04
N LYS A 181 14.35 -10.74 15.05
CA LYS A 181 14.52 -9.85 13.91
C LYS A 181 14.89 -10.69 12.68
N PRO A 182 14.16 -10.58 11.56
CA PRO A 182 14.56 -11.22 10.32
C PRO A 182 15.95 -10.69 9.93
N ASN A 183 16.83 -11.59 9.48
CA ASN A 183 18.14 -11.16 9.03
C ASN A 183 17.96 -10.28 7.78
N VAL A 184 18.57 -9.10 7.75
CA VAL A 184 18.52 -8.21 6.58
C VAL A 184 19.12 -8.90 5.34
N ALA A 185 20.03 -9.85 5.52
CA ALA A 185 20.53 -10.71 4.44
C ALA A 185 19.44 -11.65 3.86
N GLU A 186 18.42 -12.00 4.64
CA GLU A 186 17.29 -12.84 4.21
C GLU A 186 16.16 -12.00 3.59
N GLN A 187 16.04 -10.73 3.99
CA GLN A 187 15.08 -9.77 3.42
C GLN A 187 15.75 -8.41 3.14
N PRO A 188 16.55 -8.31 2.06
CA PRO A 188 17.22 -7.06 1.74
C PRO A 188 16.20 -6.00 1.31
N TYR A 189 16.43 -4.77 1.76
CA TYR A 189 15.72 -3.59 1.28
C TYR A 189 16.58 -2.85 0.24
N ASP A 190 16.07 -2.69 -0.97
CA ASP A 190 16.73 -1.99 -2.07
C ASP A 190 16.15 -0.58 -2.21
N TYR A 191 16.96 0.43 -1.91
CA TYR A 191 16.58 1.84 -2.02
C TYR A 191 16.25 2.28 -3.46
N ASN A 192 16.60 1.50 -4.47
CA ASN A 192 16.29 1.77 -5.87
C ASN A 192 14.95 1.17 -6.31
N LEU A 193 14.30 0.37 -5.47
CA LEU A 193 13.01 -0.26 -5.77
C LEU A 193 11.85 0.44 -5.04
N PRO A 194 10.66 0.54 -5.64
CA PRO A 194 9.46 1.00 -4.94
C PRO A 194 9.15 0.16 -3.70
N LEU A 195 8.66 0.80 -2.63
CA LEU A 195 8.30 0.15 -1.36
C LEU A 195 7.38 -1.07 -1.55
N LEU A 196 6.35 -0.95 -2.39
CA LEU A 196 5.37 -2.02 -2.63
C LEU A 196 5.76 -3.00 -3.74
N SER A 197 6.64 -2.59 -4.64
CA SER A 197 7.03 -3.38 -5.81
C SER A 197 8.54 -3.57 -5.81
N GLY A 198 8.98 -4.73 -5.35
CA GLY A 198 10.40 -5.10 -5.30
C GLY A 198 11.02 -5.08 -3.90
N ASN A 199 10.39 -4.42 -2.91
CA ASN A 199 10.85 -4.37 -1.51
C ASN A 199 9.99 -5.20 -0.53
N ASN A 200 9.51 -6.38 -0.96
CA ASN A 200 8.66 -7.26 -0.15
C ASN A 200 7.40 -6.59 0.45
N GLY A 201 6.92 -5.52 -0.18
CA GLY A 201 5.77 -4.78 0.32
C GLY A 201 4.50 -5.63 0.34
N ASN A 202 3.67 -5.39 1.36
CA ASN A 202 2.43 -6.13 1.59
C ASN A 202 1.24 -5.19 1.42
N VAL A 203 0.41 -5.43 0.40
CA VAL A 203 -0.78 -4.59 0.13
C VAL A 203 -1.85 -4.69 1.22
N ASN A 204 -1.82 -5.73 2.05
CA ASN A 204 -2.82 -5.93 3.11
C ASN A 204 -2.62 -4.99 4.30
N ILE A 205 -1.45 -4.36 4.44
CA ILE A 205 -1.17 -3.37 5.49
C ILE A 205 -1.28 -1.92 5.00
N LEU A 206 -1.75 -1.71 3.76
CA LEU A 206 -1.95 -0.36 3.22
C LEU A 206 -3.05 0.38 3.98
N GLN A 207 -2.68 1.50 4.61
CA GLN A 207 -3.63 2.37 5.32
C GLN A 207 -4.21 3.46 4.40
N TYR A 208 -3.37 4.02 3.54
CA TYR A 208 -3.69 5.08 2.58
C TYR A 208 -2.91 4.82 1.31
N HIS A 209 -3.55 5.04 0.16
CA HIS A 209 -2.93 4.82 -1.13
C HIS A 209 -3.53 5.74 -2.17
N SER A 210 -2.69 6.49 -2.89
CA SER A 210 -3.08 7.24 -4.08
C SER A 210 -2.02 7.01 -5.16
N ILE A 211 -2.45 6.55 -6.32
CA ILE A 211 -1.58 6.30 -7.47
C ILE A 211 -2.20 6.93 -8.71
N ILE A 212 -1.37 7.63 -9.48
CA ILE A 212 -1.61 7.97 -10.88
C ILE A 212 -0.56 7.25 -11.72
N THR A 213 -1.00 6.54 -12.77
CA THR A 213 -0.11 5.96 -13.79
C THR A 213 -0.56 6.39 -15.18
N GLY A 214 0.32 6.23 -16.17
CA GLY A 214 -0.08 6.31 -17.58
C GLY A 214 -0.98 5.13 -18.00
N TYR A 215 -1.17 5.03 -19.31
CA TYR A 215 -1.95 3.96 -19.94
C TYR A 215 -1.47 2.56 -19.57
N TYR A 216 -2.42 1.70 -19.19
CA TYR A 216 -2.21 0.29 -18.91
C TYR A 216 -2.64 -0.55 -20.12
N SER A 217 -1.68 -1.15 -20.81
CA SER A 217 -1.95 -2.00 -21.98
C SER A 217 -2.78 -3.24 -21.63
N GLY A 218 -3.77 -3.56 -22.48
CA GLY A 218 -4.65 -4.71 -22.31
C GLY A 218 -5.82 -4.50 -21.35
N GLN A 219 -6.00 -3.30 -20.80
CA GLN A 219 -7.18 -2.92 -20.02
C GLN A 219 -8.04 -1.93 -20.80
N VAL A 220 -9.35 -1.97 -20.53
CA VAL A 220 -10.31 -1.05 -21.14
C VAL A 220 -10.63 0.11 -20.19
N THR A 221 -11.12 1.22 -20.74
CA THR A 221 -11.59 2.35 -19.95
C THR A 221 -12.68 1.90 -18.98
N ARG A 222 -12.42 2.05 -17.68
CA ARG A 222 -13.36 1.72 -16.59
C ARG A 222 -13.14 2.64 -15.43
N TYR A 223 -14.20 2.97 -14.70
CA TYR A 223 -14.08 3.65 -13.44
C TYR A 223 -15.15 3.16 -12.47
N SER A 224 -14.92 3.41 -11.19
CA SER A 224 -15.88 3.18 -10.13
C SER A 224 -15.76 4.29 -9.10
N THR A 225 -16.90 4.84 -8.73
CA THR A 225 -16.99 5.78 -7.62
C THR A 225 -17.16 5.02 -6.30
N PRO A 226 -16.92 5.68 -5.15
CA PRO A 226 -17.09 5.11 -3.82
C PRO A 226 -18.46 4.47 -3.59
N MET A 227 -18.50 3.14 -3.56
CA MET A 227 -19.72 2.36 -3.29
C MET A 227 -19.67 1.70 -1.91
N SER A 228 -20.68 1.97 -1.06
CA SER A 228 -20.82 1.43 0.29
C SER A 228 -20.93 -0.10 0.33
N LYS A 229 -21.50 -0.73 -0.71
CA LYS A 229 -21.65 -2.19 -0.82
C LYS A 229 -20.38 -2.93 -1.27
N SER A 230 -19.31 -2.22 -1.63
CA SER A 230 -18.04 -2.84 -2.05
C SER A 230 -17.22 -3.33 -0.84
N ARG A 231 -16.20 -4.17 -1.07
CA ARG A 231 -15.22 -4.56 -0.02
C ARG A 231 -14.52 -3.35 0.64
N TYR A 232 -14.50 -2.22 -0.05
CA TYR A 232 -13.91 -0.97 0.42
C TYR A 232 -14.91 -0.08 1.15
N LYS A 233 -16.21 -0.42 1.22
CA LYS A 233 -17.24 0.31 1.96
C LYS A 233 -17.23 1.83 1.72
N GLY A 234 -17.16 2.25 0.46
CA GLY A 234 -17.12 3.67 0.10
C GLY A 234 -15.75 4.35 0.29
N ARG A 235 -14.67 3.59 0.43
CA ARG A 235 -13.31 4.13 0.65
C ARG A 235 -12.38 3.96 -0.54
N ARG A 236 -12.93 3.76 -1.74
CA ARG A 236 -12.14 3.61 -2.97
C ARG A 236 -12.73 4.37 -4.15
N VAL A 237 -11.87 5.10 -4.85
CA VAL A 237 -12.09 5.55 -6.23
C VAL A 237 -11.11 4.78 -7.11
N MET A 238 -11.56 4.35 -8.28
CA MET A 238 -10.70 3.72 -9.27
C MET A 238 -11.09 4.19 -10.66
N ALA A 239 -10.11 4.52 -11.48
CA ALA A 239 -10.24 4.83 -12.89
C ALA A 239 -9.08 4.16 -13.62
N CYS A 240 -9.35 3.49 -14.72
CA CYS A 240 -8.37 2.79 -15.53
C CYS A 240 -8.51 3.28 -16.97
N ASN A 241 -7.40 3.68 -17.59
CA ASN A 241 -7.34 4.22 -18.94
C ASN A 241 -8.42 5.28 -19.21
N CYS A 242 -8.59 6.20 -18.26
CA CYS A 242 -9.56 7.29 -18.35
C CYS A 242 -8.85 8.57 -18.80
N PRO A 243 -9.52 9.39 -19.64
CA PRO A 243 -9.00 10.70 -19.97
C PRO A 243 -9.02 11.63 -18.75
N VAL A 244 -8.17 12.65 -18.78
CA VAL A 244 -8.01 13.60 -17.67
C VAL A 244 -9.33 14.31 -17.35
N ASP A 245 -10.16 14.64 -18.34
CA ASP A 245 -11.46 15.28 -18.08
C ASP A 245 -12.35 14.39 -17.20
N LEU A 246 -12.38 13.09 -17.47
CA LEU A 246 -13.19 12.15 -16.73
C LEU A 246 -12.71 12.01 -15.30
N LEU A 247 -11.39 12.05 -15.06
CA LEU A 247 -10.84 12.05 -13.71
C LEU A 247 -11.34 13.25 -12.90
N TYR A 248 -11.25 14.46 -13.47
CA TYR A 248 -11.77 15.65 -12.80
C TYR A 248 -13.28 15.55 -12.57
N ARG A 249 -14.05 15.12 -13.57
CA ARG A 249 -15.50 14.95 -13.41
C ARG A 249 -15.86 14.00 -12.28
N ILE A 250 -15.15 12.87 -12.15
CA ILE A 250 -15.30 11.93 -11.02
C ILE A 250 -14.97 12.60 -9.68
N ALA A 251 -13.91 13.41 -9.62
CA ALA A 251 -13.48 14.10 -8.40
C ALA A 251 -14.50 15.13 -7.87
N TYR A 252 -15.48 15.54 -8.69
CA TYR A 252 -16.58 16.42 -8.32
C TYR A 252 -17.93 15.69 -8.23
N SER A 253 -17.91 14.38 -7.97
CA SER A 253 -19.13 13.61 -7.66
C SER A 253 -19.66 13.95 -6.26
N SER A 254 -20.97 13.77 -6.08
CA SER A 254 -21.68 13.95 -4.80
C SER A 254 -22.80 12.90 -4.66
N PRO A 255 -23.47 12.77 -3.51
CA PRO A 255 -24.64 11.90 -3.39
C PRO A 255 -25.74 12.19 -4.42
N GLU A 256 -25.93 13.45 -4.80
CA GLU A 256 -26.87 13.91 -5.82
C GLU A 256 -26.33 13.72 -7.25
N ARG A 257 -25.00 13.57 -7.39
CA ARG A 257 -24.30 13.38 -8.67
C ARG A 257 -23.26 12.26 -8.56
N PRO A 258 -23.67 10.99 -8.42
CA PRO A 258 -22.77 9.87 -8.09
C PRO A 258 -21.79 9.48 -9.20
N TYR A 259 -22.00 9.99 -10.42
CA TYR A 259 -21.16 9.76 -11.61
C TYR A 259 -20.35 11.00 -12.04
N GLY A 260 -20.34 12.06 -11.22
CA GLY A 260 -19.66 13.31 -11.56
C GLY A 260 -20.39 14.14 -12.61
N PHE A 261 -19.80 15.25 -13.02
CA PHE A 261 -20.37 16.11 -14.07
C PHE A 261 -20.37 15.39 -15.42
N PRO A 262 -21.40 15.54 -16.28
CA PRO A 262 -21.31 15.11 -17.67
C PRO A 262 -20.37 16.04 -18.48
N SER A 263 -19.88 15.57 -19.62
CA SER A 263 -19.02 16.37 -20.51
C SER A 263 -19.73 17.65 -20.98
N SER A 264 -21.04 17.57 -21.25
CA SER A 264 -21.88 18.73 -21.61
C SER A 264 -21.97 19.80 -20.51
N ARG A 265 -21.72 19.44 -19.24
CA ARG A 265 -21.66 20.35 -18.09
C ARG A 265 -20.23 20.59 -17.59
N THR A 266 -19.24 20.40 -18.47
CA THR A 266 -17.83 20.67 -18.18
C THR A 266 -17.30 21.74 -19.12
N ILE A 267 -16.70 22.79 -18.57
CA ILE A 267 -16.15 23.94 -19.31
C ILE A 267 -14.64 23.95 -19.11
N TYR A 268 -13.90 24.04 -20.21
CA TYR A 268 -12.44 24.08 -20.20
C TYR A 268 -11.94 25.49 -20.50
N GLN A 269 -11.23 26.09 -19.55
CA GLN A 269 -10.49 27.34 -19.69
C GLN A 269 -9.01 27.09 -19.37
N ILE A 270 -8.41 26.22 -20.18
CA ILE A 270 -7.05 25.69 -20.01
C ILE A 270 -6.23 26.10 -21.22
N LYS A 271 -5.01 26.60 -21.01
CA LYS A 271 -4.11 27.02 -22.10
C LYS A 271 -3.58 25.84 -22.91
N ASP A 272 -3.12 24.78 -22.24
CA ASP A 272 -2.59 23.59 -22.89
C ASP A 272 -3.59 22.42 -22.80
N THR A 273 -4.21 22.10 -23.93
CA THR A 273 -5.17 21.00 -24.04
C THR A 273 -4.53 19.70 -24.50
N THR A 274 -3.21 19.63 -24.69
CA THR A 274 -2.52 18.42 -25.17
C THR A 274 -2.70 17.23 -24.25
N VAL A 275 -2.78 17.45 -22.94
CA VAL A 275 -3.04 16.45 -21.90
C VAL A 275 -4.43 15.81 -22.03
N TYR A 276 -5.37 16.47 -22.73
CA TYR A 276 -6.74 15.99 -22.98
C TYR A 276 -6.91 15.33 -24.37
N LYS A 277 -5.84 15.19 -25.15
CA LYS A 277 -5.92 14.59 -26.49
C LYS A 277 -6.25 13.10 -26.37
N ILE A 278 -7.48 12.76 -26.72
CA ILE A 278 -7.88 11.39 -27.05
C ILE A 278 -7.95 11.32 -28.57
N ASN A 279 -7.14 10.45 -29.19
CA ASN A 279 -7.22 10.23 -30.63
C ASN A 279 -8.44 9.35 -30.95
N PRO A 280 -9.30 9.73 -31.92
CA PRO A 280 -10.47 8.95 -32.31
C PRO A 280 -10.15 7.50 -32.75
N ASP A 281 -8.92 7.24 -33.20
CA ASP A 281 -8.46 5.90 -33.59
C ASP A 281 -8.04 5.02 -32.39
N TRP A 282 -8.08 5.55 -31.15
CA TRP A 282 -7.62 4.92 -29.91
C TRP A 282 -6.15 4.45 -29.92
N LYS A 283 -5.38 4.87 -30.94
CA LYS A 283 -3.95 4.56 -31.07
C LYS A 283 -3.07 5.45 -30.20
N ASP A 284 -3.50 6.69 -29.97
CA ASP A 284 -2.81 7.61 -29.07
C ASP A 284 -3.35 7.44 -27.65
N THR A 285 -2.49 6.95 -26.76
CA THR A 285 -2.82 6.68 -25.36
C THR A 285 -2.17 7.68 -24.41
N THR A 286 -1.54 8.74 -24.93
CA THR A 286 -0.79 9.73 -24.13
C THR A 286 -1.69 10.53 -23.18
N GLY A 287 -2.97 10.74 -23.53
CA GLY A 287 -3.97 11.40 -22.69
C GLY A 287 -4.74 10.46 -21.73
N LEU A 288 -4.38 9.17 -21.65
CA LEU A 288 -5.08 8.19 -20.81
C LEU A 288 -4.28 7.83 -19.58
N PHE A 289 -4.94 7.88 -18.43
CA PHE A 289 -4.34 7.64 -17.13
C PHE A 289 -5.13 6.60 -16.33
N CYS A 290 -4.43 5.90 -15.45
CA CYS A 290 -5.07 5.15 -14.38
C CYS A 290 -4.92 5.92 -13.07
N TYR A 291 -5.96 5.88 -12.25
CA TYR A 291 -5.99 6.45 -10.92
C TYR A 291 -6.60 5.45 -9.94
N GLU A 292 -5.97 5.26 -8.79
CA GLU A 292 -6.57 4.54 -7.68
C GLU A 292 -6.33 5.31 -6.38
N LEU A 293 -7.42 5.52 -5.63
CA LEU A 293 -7.38 6.08 -4.29
C LEU A 293 -8.07 5.13 -3.33
N ILE A 294 -7.38 4.74 -2.28
CA ILE A 294 -7.92 4.02 -1.12
C ILE A 294 -7.60 4.83 0.14
N VAL A 295 -8.62 5.10 0.94
CA VAL A 295 -8.48 5.89 2.19
C VAL A 295 -8.86 5.06 3.42
N PRO A 296 -8.34 5.42 4.61
CA PRO A 296 -8.82 4.84 5.86
C PRO A 296 -10.26 5.29 6.14
N GLU A 297 -10.96 4.56 7.01
CA GLU A 297 -12.37 4.82 7.34
C GLU A 297 -12.62 6.24 7.86
N SER A 298 -11.70 6.76 8.66
CA SER A 298 -11.75 8.13 9.20
C SER A 298 -11.66 9.23 8.13
N LYS A 299 -11.34 8.89 6.88
CA LYS A 299 -11.18 9.81 5.75
C LYS A 299 -12.15 9.52 4.59
N ALA A 300 -13.10 8.59 4.77
CA ALA A 300 -14.04 8.20 3.72
C ALA A 300 -14.83 9.39 3.15
N THR A 301 -15.23 10.33 4.00
CA THR A 301 -15.99 11.54 3.60
C THR A 301 -15.16 12.55 2.81
N LEU A 302 -13.83 12.46 2.87
CA LEU A 302 -12.90 13.38 2.20
C LEU A 302 -12.38 12.82 0.88
N ILE A 303 -12.83 11.65 0.44
CA ILE A 303 -12.22 10.93 -0.69
C ILE A 303 -12.20 11.75 -1.99
N TYR A 304 -13.26 12.50 -2.28
CA TYR A 304 -13.31 13.38 -3.45
C TYR A 304 -12.46 14.64 -3.29
N GLU A 305 -12.34 15.17 -2.07
CA GLU A 305 -11.42 16.27 -1.78
C GLU A 305 -9.96 15.85 -1.99
N ILE A 306 -9.59 14.67 -1.49
CA ILE A 306 -8.25 14.10 -1.66
C ILE A 306 -7.97 13.89 -3.16
N MET A 307 -8.93 13.31 -3.89
CA MET A 307 -8.80 13.12 -5.34
C MET A 307 -8.60 14.45 -6.08
N ARG A 308 -9.38 15.49 -5.77
CA ARG A 308 -9.20 16.82 -6.38
C ARG A 308 -7.78 17.34 -6.17
N GLN A 309 -7.27 17.25 -4.95
CA GLN A 309 -5.92 17.68 -4.63
C GLN A 309 -4.83 16.84 -5.34
N ASP A 310 -5.04 15.53 -5.50
CA ASP A 310 -4.12 14.67 -6.25
C ASP A 310 -4.06 15.09 -7.73
N LEU A 311 -5.23 15.29 -8.35
CA LEU A 311 -5.31 15.71 -9.75
C LEU A 311 -4.74 17.11 -9.95
N GLU A 312 -5.02 18.05 -9.04
CA GLU A 312 -4.48 19.41 -9.05
C GLU A 312 -2.94 19.40 -8.95
N ARG A 313 -2.37 18.58 -8.05
CA ARG A 313 -0.92 18.44 -7.87
C ARG A 313 -0.23 17.84 -9.10
N TYR A 314 -0.87 16.88 -9.77
CA TYR A 314 -0.24 16.15 -10.87
C TYR A 314 -0.45 16.83 -12.23
N PHE A 315 -1.68 17.27 -12.52
CA PHE A 315 -2.04 17.85 -13.82
C PHE A 315 -2.01 19.39 -13.83
N GLY A 316 -2.00 20.06 -12.69
CA GLY A 316 -1.93 21.52 -12.62
C GLY A 316 -3.21 22.25 -13.01
N PHE A 317 -4.36 21.58 -13.04
CA PHE A 317 -5.65 22.21 -13.31
C PHE A 317 -6.47 22.32 -12.04
N TYR A 318 -7.19 23.43 -11.89
CA TYR A 318 -8.09 23.69 -10.79
C TYR A 318 -9.54 23.57 -11.26
N GLY A 319 -10.38 22.94 -10.45
CA GLY A 319 -11.81 22.82 -10.73
C GLY A 319 -12.63 23.75 -9.85
N THR A 320 -13.71 24.31 -10.40
CA THR A 320 -14.69 25.08 -9.64
C THR A 320 -16.09 24.76 -10.13
N VAL A 321 -17.04 24.67 -9.21
CA VAL A 321 -18.46 24.56 -9.58
C VAL A 321 -19.02 25.96 -9.74
N ILE A 322 -19.53 26.27 -10.93
CA ILE A 322 -20.17 27.55 -11.24
C ILE A 322 -21.62 27.31 -11.64
N SER A 323 -22.52 28.22 -11.27
CA SER A 323 -23.92 28.16 -11.66
C SER A 323 -24.19 29.09 -12.84
N LYS A 324 -24.90 28.60 -13.86
CA LYS A 324 -25.29 29.38 -15.05
C LYS A 324 -26.75 29.13 -15.42
N PRO A 325 -27.49 30.14 -15.89
CA PRO A 325 -28.78 29.90 -16.55
C PRO A 325 -28.56 28.98 -17.75
N THR A 326 -29.28 27.87 -17.82
CA THR A 326 -29.18 26.92 -18.91
C THR A 326 -30.56 26.41 -19.29
N LYS A 327 -30.75 26.24 -20.60
CA LYS A 327 -31.93 25.62 -21.15
C LYS A 327 -32.01 24.18 -20.64
N CYS A 328 -33.12 23.86 -19.99
CA CYS A 328 -33.41 22.54 -19.48
C CYS A 328 -34.83 22.12 -19.87
N TYR A 329 -35.07 20.82 -19.81
CA TYR A 329 -36.36 20.23 -20.02
C TYR A 329 -36.85 19.59 -18.72
N VAL A 330 -37.89 20.20 -18.15
CA VAL A 330 -38.49 19.76 -16.89
C VAL A 330 -39.62 18.80 -17.20
N LEU A 331 -39.48 17.56 -16.75
CA LEU A 331 -40.52 16.55 -16.86
C LEU A 331 -41.47 16.69 -15.69
N ILE A 332 -42.72 17.04 -15.98
CA ILE A 332 -43.80 17.22 -14.99
C ILE A 332 -44.89 16.18 -15.21
N ASN A 333 -45.57 15.82 -14.13
CA ASN A 333 -46.70 14.90 -14.18
C ASN A 333 -47.99 15.65 -14.46
N ARG A 334 -48.77 15.17 -15.45
CA ARG A 334 -50.12 15.66 -15.71
C ARG A 334 -51.18 14.66 -15.24
N ASN A 335 -50.99 13.38 -15.54
CA ASN A 335 -51.90 12.30 -15.18
C ASN A 335 -51.28 10.91 -15.45
N ALA A 336 -49.97 10.77 -15.23
CA ALA A 336 -49.28 9.50 -15.41
C ALA A 336 -49.88 8.40 -14.52
N LYS A 337 -50.03 7.20 -15.08
CA LYS A 337 -50.68 6.07 -14.42
C LYS A 337 -49.64 5.17 -13.74
N ARG A 338 -50.03 4.65 -12.58
CA ARG A 338 -49.28 3.59 -11.89
C ARG A 338 -49.20 2.34 -12.76
N SER A 339 -48.01 1.74 -12.81
CA SER A 339 -47.76 0.47 -13.48
C SER A 339 -48.28 -0.73 -12.68
N GLU A 340 -48.61 -1.81 -13.40
CA GLU A 340 -48.95 -3.12 -12.84
C GLU A 340 -48.00 -4.20 -13.42
N GLY A 341 -47.57 -5.16 -12.59
CA GLY A 341 -46.73 -6.29 -13.04
C GLY A 341 -45.26 -6.21 -12.58
N GLY A 342 -44.38 -6.96 -13.26
CA GLY A 342 -42.96 -7.07 -12.89
C GLY A 342 -42.08 -5.95 -13.46
N PRO A 343 -40.96 -5.60 -12.80
CA PRO A 343 -40.06 -4.56 -13.26
C PRO A 343 -39.29 -4.99 -14.52
N GLN A 344 -39.30 -4.14 -15.55
CA GLN A 344 -38.49 -4.28 -16.76
C GLN A 344 -37.93 -2.91 -17.15
N PHE A 345 -36.66 -2.86 -17.55
CA PHE A 345 -36.07 -1.64 -18.08
C PHE A 345 -35.04 -1.98 -19.14
N GLU A 346 -35.29 -1.50 -20.35
CA GLU A 346 -34.41 -1.62 -21.50
C GLU A 346 -34.44 -0.30 -22.28
N MET A 347 -33.30 0.09 -22.84
CA MET A 347 -33.18 1.33 -23.60
C MET A 347 -32.10 1.21 -24.67
N SER A 348 -32.31 1.91 -25.78
CA SER A 348 -31.29 2.19 -26.79
C SER A 348 -31.34 3.66 -27.19
N ASN A 349 -30.57 4.09 -28.18
CA ASN A 349 -30.67 5.43 -28.74
C ASN A 349 -32.00 5.69 -29.49
N TYR A 350 -32.77 4.64 -29.78
CA TYR A 350 -33.97 4.71 -30.62
C TYR A 350 -35.26 4.25 -29.92
N TRP A 351 -35.17 3.81 -28.66
CA TRP A 351 -36.35 3.38 -27.92
C TRP A 351 -36.11 3.28 -26.40
N ILE A 352 -37.18 3.43 -25.62
CA ILE A 352 -37.26 3.20 -24.18
C ILE A 352 -38.37 2.19 -23.95
N LYS A 353 -38.07 1.07 -23.28
CA LYS A 353 -39.05 0.11 -22.78
C LYS A 353 -38.90 -0.03 -21.29
N MET A 354 -39.84 0.57 -20.58
CA MET A 354 -39.88 0.60 -19.13
C MET A 354 -41.21 0.05 -18.66
N LYS A 355 -41.17 -0.94 -17.77
CA LYS A 355 -42.32 -1.39 -16.99
C LYS A 355 -42.01 -1.38 -15.52
N ASN A 356 -42.99 -0.98 -14.72
CA ASN A 356 -42.95 -0.97 -13.26
C ASN A 356 -41.61 -0.45 -12.71
N SER A 357 -41.16 0.70 -13.23
CA SER A 357 -39.89 1.33 -12.83
C SER A 357 -40.08 2.83 -12.56
N PRO A 358 -39.25 3.42 -11.68
CA PRO A 358 -39.33 4.84 -11.36
C PRO A 358 -38.88 5.69 -12.55
N VAL A 359 -39.56 6.80 -12.79
CA VAL A 359 -39.28 7.71 -13.91
C VAL A 359 -37.86 8.31 -13.84
N SER A 360 -37.29 8.43 -12.63
CA SER A 360 -35.90 8.87 -12.43
C SER A 360 -34.90 8.02 -13.23
N ARG A 361 -35.19 6.73 -13.42
CA ARG A 361 -34.32 5.82 -14.18
C ARG A 361 -34.22 6.19 -15.66
N VAL A 362 -35.30 6.69 -16.25
CA VAL A 362 -35.29 7.20 -17.63
C VAL A 362 -34.52 8.52 -17.69
N MET A 363 -34.76 9.40 -16.72
CA MET A 363 -34.13 10.72 -16.67
C MET A 363 -32.61 10.59 -16.56
N ASP A 364 -32.12 9.74 -15.65
CA ASP A 364 -30.70 9.43 -15.50
C ASP A 364 -30.12 8.87 -16.81
N ALA A 365 -30.86 7.98 -17.48
CA ALA A 365 -30.40 7.34 -18.70
C ALA A 365 -30.35 8.33 -19.88
N LEU A 366 -31.35 9.20 -20.05
CA LEU A 366 -31.34 10.23 -21.10
C LEU A 366 -30.16 11.19 -20.95
N GLU A 367 -29.84 11.58 -19.72
CA GLU A 367 -28.69 12.46 -19.44
C GLU A 367 -27.35 11.78 -19.79
N HIS A 368 -27.20 10.48 -19.51
CA HIS A 368 -25.93 9.77 -19.71
C HIS A 368 -25.72 9.24 -21.13
N TYR A 369 -26.78 8.83 -21.84
CA TYR A 369 -26.67 8.15 -23.13
C TYR A 369 -26.67 9.09 -24.33
N ASN A 370 -27.43 10.20 -24.28
CA ASN A 370 -27.63 11.03 -25.46
C ASN A 370 -26.74 12.29 -25.52
N GLN A 371 -25.91 12.55 -24.50
CA GLN A 371 -25.11 13.79 -24.39
C GLN A 371 -25.97 15.05 -24.60
N MET A 372 -27.23 15.00 -24.21
CA MET A 372 -28.24 16.01 -24.54
C MET A 372 -28.42 17.07 -23.45
N ASP A 373 -29.29 18.03 -23.79
CA ASP A 373 -29.86 19.06 -22.92
C ASP A 373 -30.24 18.56 -21.53
N ILE A 374 -30.27 19.47 -20.56
CA ILE A 374 -30.44 19.13 -19.14
C ILE A 374 -31.88 18.70 -18.86
N PHE A 375 -32.07 17.48 -18.35
CA PHE A 375 -33.39 16.97 -17.96
C PHE A 375 -33.59 17.07 -16.44
N ILE A 376 -34.70 17.63 -15.99
CA ILE A 376 -35.05 17.76 -14.56
C ILE A 376 -36.33 16.99 -14.28
N ASN A 377 -36.32 16.12 -13.26
CA ASN A 377 -37.49 15.35 -12.87
C ASN A 377 -38.30 16.09 -11.78
N GLU A 378 -39.42 16.71 -12.16
CA GLU A 378 -40.39 17.34 -11.25
C GLU A 378 -41.77 16.68 -11.36
N THR A 379 -41.77 15.38 -11.65
CA THR A 379 -43.01 14.61 -11.74
C THR A 379 -43.68 14.39 -10.39
N HIS A 380 -42.89 14.43 -9.31
CA HIS A 380 -43.31 14.11 -7.93
C HIS A 380 -44.04 12.76 -7.81
N LEU A 381 -43.79 11.83 -8.73
CA LEU A 381 -44.36 10.50 -8.71
C LEU A 381 -43.71 9.67 -7.59
N ASP A 382 -44.54 9.19 -6.67
CA ASP A 382 -44.15 8.26 -5.59
C ASP A 382 -44.28 6.78 -6.01
N HIS A 383 -44.58 6.54 -7.28
CA HIS A 383 -44.87 5.22 -7.80
C HIS A 383 -44.29 4.98 -9.19
N PRO A 384 -44.02 3.70 -9.52
CA PRO A 384 -43.50 3.31 -10.82
C PRO A 384 -44.56 3.43 -11.91
N ILE A 385 -44.08 3.67 -13.13
CA ILE A 385 -44.90 3.84 -14.34
C ILE A 385 -44.39 2.92 -15.47
N ASP A 386 -45.21 2.80 -16.51
CA ASP A 386 -44.82 2.18 -17.77
C ASP A 386 -44.50 3.26 -18.81
N LEU A 387 -43.46 3.03 -19.62
CA LEU A 387 -43.14 3.83 -20.79
C LEU A 387 -42.72 2.91 -21.94
N ASP A 388 -43.30 3.12 -23.11
CA ASP A 388 -42.86 2.55 -24.38
C ASP A 388 -42.78 3.68 -25.40
N ILE A 389 -41.56 4.18 -25.62
CA ILE A 389 -41.27 5.31 -26.51
C ILE A 389 -40.35 4.78 -27.61
N GLU A 390 -40.74 4.98 -28.86
CA GLU A 390 -39.96 4.61 -30.04
C GLU A 390 -39.66 5.86 -30.88
N GLY A 391 -38.44 5.94 -31.40
CA GLY A 391 -37.92 7.06 -32.20
C GLY A 391 -36.53 7.50 -31.75
N ASP A 392 -35.87 8.34 -32.53
CA ASP A 392 -34.56 8.88 -32.16
C ASP A 392 -34.67 9.69 -30.86
N LEU A 393 -34.16 9.14 -29.76
CA LEU A 393 -34.26 9.75 -28.44
C LEU A 393 -33.36 10.98 -28.32
N ARG A 394 -32.55 11.28 -29.35
CA ARG A 394 -31.80 12.53 -29.47
C ARG A 394 -32.63 13.67 -30.05
N ASP A 395 -33.86 13.40 -30.48
CA ASP A 395 -34.81 14.41 -30.92
C ASP A 395 -35.77 14.75 -29.77
N ILE A 396 -35.72 16.01 -29.33
CA ILE A 396 -36.57 16.48 -28.23
C ILE A 396 -38.06 16.38 -28.55
N GLU A 397 -38.46 16.54 -29.81
CA GLU A 397 -39.86 16.47 -30.20
C GLU A 397 -40.38 15.02 -30.17
N VAL A 398 -39.51 14.04 -30.43
CA VAL A 398 -39.80 12.62 -30.20
C VAL A 398 -40.04 12.36 -28.72
N LEU A 399 -39.17 12.88 -27.84
CA LEU A 399 -39.32 12.73 -26.39
C LEU A 399 -40.59 13.40 -25.87
N LYS A 400 -40.88 14.65 -26.26
CA LYS A 400 -42.10 15.37 -25.88
C LYS A 400 -43.36 14.56 -26.25
N LYS A 401 -43.44 14.07 -27.49
CA LYS A 401 -44.57 13.25 -27.95
C LYS A 401 -44.63 11.90 -27.23
N GLY A 402 -43.48 11.29 -26.96
CA GLY A 402 -43.36 10.04 -26.23
C GLY A 402 -43.90 10.13 -24.82
N PHE A 403 -43.42 11.10 -24.04
CA PHE A 403 -43.86 11.34 -22.66
C PHE A 403 -45.34 11.72 -22.58
N ALA A 404 -45.83 12.54 -23.53
CA ALA A 404 -47.24 12.95 -23.58
C ALA A 404 -48.23 11.78 -23.64
N LYS A 405 -47.86 10.67 -24.31
CA LYS A 405 -48.70 9.45 -24.38
C LYS A 405 -48.96 8.82 -23.01
N TYR A 406 -48.06 9.06 -22.05
CA TYR A 406 -48.09 8.47 -20.72
C TYR A 406 -48.45 9.49 -19.63
N GLY A 407 -49.08 10.61 -20.00
CA GLY A 407 -49.54 11.61 -19.04
C GLY A 407 -48.43 12.42 -18.39
N LEU A 408 -47.28 12.51 -19.06
CA LEU A 408 -46.14 13.32 -18.66
C LEU A 408 -45.94 14.44 -19.68
N GLU A 409 -45.52 15.60 -19.22
CA GLU A 409 -45.20 16.72 -20.10
C GLU A 409 -43.75 17.14 -19.89
N LEU A 410 -43.06 17.41 -20.99
CA LEU A 410 -41.70 17.88 -20.99
C LEU A 410 -41.68 19.37 -21.37
N VAL A 411 -41.43 20.23 -20.40
CA VAL A 411 -41.50 21.69 -20.52
C VAL A 411 -40.10 22.26 -20.69
N GLU A 412 -39.93 23.14 -21.67
CA GLU A 412 -38.68 23.88 -21.85
C GLU A 412 -38.61 25.07 -20.89
N GLU A 413 -37.54 25.14 -20.11
CA GLU A 413 -37.33 26.20 -19.13
C GLU A 413 -35.87 26.68 -19.12
N GLN A 414 -35.63 27.84 -18.52
CA GLN A 414 -34.30 28.31 -18.14
C GLN A 414 -34.15 28.16 -16.64
N ARG A 415 -33.15 27.39 -16.20
CA ARG A 415 -32.87 27.17 -14.78
C ARG A 415 -31.38 27.34 -14.49
N PRO A 416 -30.99 27.80 -13.30
CA PRO A 416 -29.60 27.76 -12.86
C PRO A 416 -29.13 26.30 -12.80
N GLN A 417 -28.01 26.02 -13.45
CA GLN A 417 -27.42 24.70 -13.52
C GLN A 417 -25.94 24.77 -13.18
N ASP A 418 -25.48 23.77 -12.44
CA ASP A 418 -24.07 23.65 -12.09
C ASP A 418 -23.25 23.17 -13.27
N TYR A 419 -22.08 23.78 -13.44
CA TYR A 419 -21.05 23.40 -14.38
C TYR A 419 -19.73 23.21 -13.64
N LEU A 420 -18.97 22.20 -14.06
CA LEU A 420 -17.57 22.08 -13.69
C LEU A 420 -16.73 22.96 -14.61
N LEU A 421 -16.16 24.03 -14.08
CA LEU A 421 -15.17 24.84 -14.75
C LEU A 421 -13.77 24.34 -14.39
N LEU A 422 -13.00 23.91 -15.40
CA LEU A 422 -11.59 23.58 -15.24
C LEU A 422 -10.74 24.72 -15.80
N THR A 423 -9.85 25.25 -14.97
CA THR A 423 -8.93 26.35 -15.31
C THR A 423 -7.49 25.96 -15.00
N ASP A 424 -6.53 26.64 -15.62
CA ASP A 424 -5.13 26.53 -15.19
C ASP A 424 -4.98 26.92 -13.71
N ASN A 425 -4.19 26.17 -12.94
CA ASN A 425 -3.87 26.55 -11.57
C ASN A 425 -2.75 27.62 -11.57
N PRO A 426 -3.01 28.85 -11.08
CA PRO A 426 -2.02 29.94 -11.09
C PRO A 426 -0.80 29.67 -10.21
N SER A 427 -0.91 28.74 -9.24
CA SER A 427 0.17 28.41 -8.30
C SER A 427 1.14 27.32 -8.78
N THR A 428 0.78 26.55 -9.82
CA THR A 428 1.63 25.48 -10.39
C THR A 428 2.34 25.89 -11.68
N ASN A 429 1.92 27.00 -12.32
CA ASN A 429 2.49 27.50 -13.58
C ASN A 429 3.81 28.27 -13.43
N GLY A 430 4.59 27.98 -12.39
CA GLY A 430 5.85 28.65 -12.07
C GLY A 430 7.04 27.71 -11.83
N ARG A 431 7.01 26.48 -12.36
CA ARG A 431 8.17 25.56 -12.32
C ARG A 431 8.45 24.95 -13.67
#